data_AF-A0A958SQK6-F1
#
_entry.id   AF-A0A958SQK6-F1
#
_cell.length_a   1.000
_cell.length_b   1.000
_cell.length_c   1.000
_cell.angle_alpha   90.00
_cell.angle_beta   90.00
_cell.angle_gamma   90.00
#
_symmetry.space_group_name_H-M   'P 1'
#
loop_
_entity.id
_entity.type
_entity.pdbx_description
1 polymer ?
#
loop_
_entity_poly.entity_id
_entity_poly.type
_entity_poly.pdbx_seq_one_letter_code
_entity_poly.pdbx_strand_id
1 'polypeptide(L)'
;MWAYIKYYLFRLRLTQLSERDFSELIDHYEVQKIEYALKKGNYRTRRLAAQALELIGDESSVPYLLKAMNDKVQNVSIAALNALEAINVNDELTLSIIKKRFDWVRELREKKEKFEASKGQKFNIYKWERTTKKNFEMVKERLKRSIR
;
A
#
# COMPACT_ATOMS: atom_id res chain seq x y z
N MET A 1 6.70 23.55 21.60
CA MET A 1 8.01 24.17 21.22
C MET A 1 9.04 23.16 20.70
N TRP A 2 9.08 21.90 21.17
CA TRP A 2 10.14 20.95 20.79
C TRP A 2 9.94 20.33 19.39
N ALA A 3 8.69 20.09 18.96
CA ALA A 3 8.41 19.59 17.62
C ALA A 3 8.88 20.55 16.51
N TYR A 4 8.90 21.86 16.76
CA TYR A 4 9.37 22.85 15.79
C TYR A 4 10.87 22.72 15.53
N ILE A 5 11.68 22.64 16.60
CA ILE A 5 13.12 22.41 16.50
C ILE A 5 13.38 21.10 15.77
N LYS A 6 12.66 20.04 16.15
CA LYS A 6 12.82 18.72 15.52
C LYS A 6 12.37 18.68 14.07
N TYR A 7 11.36 19.47 13.70
CA TYR A 7 10.96 19.69 12.31
C TYR A 7 12.07 20.37 11.50
N TYR A 8 12.76 21.37 12.06
CA TYR A 8 13.90 21.99 11.39
C TYR A 8 15.07 21.00 11.23
N LEU A 9 15.36 20.18 12.25
CA LEU A 9 16.35 19.10 12.13
C LEU A 9 15.95 18.07 11.06
N PHE A 10 14.66 17.74 10.96
CA PHE A 10 14.11 16.89 9.91
C PHE A 10 14.25 17.53 8.51
N ARG A 11 13.99 18.84 8.38
CA ARG A 11 14.22 19.61 7.13
C ARG A 11 15.68 19.57 6.70
N LEU A 12 16.61 19.59 7.65
CA LEU A 12 18.05 19.42 7.43
C LEU A 12 18.48 17.96 7.25
N ARG A 13 17.54 17.00 7.25
CA ARG A 13 17.76 15.56 7.11
C ARG A 13 18.59 14.93 8.24
N LEU A 14 18.64 15.56 9.41
CA LEU A 14 19.40 15.07 10.56
C LEU A 14 18.59 14.06 11.39
N THR A 15 17.28 14.26 11.47
CA THR A 15 16.36 13.42 12.27
C THR A 15 15.11 13.05 11.47
N GLN A 16 14.26 12.19 12.03
CA GLN A 16 12.93 11.89 11.52
C GLN A 16 11.88 12.23 12.57
N LEU A 17 10.66 12.54 12.12
CA LEU A 17 9.55 12.82 13.03
C LEU A 17 8.96 11.53 13.58
N SER A 18 8.68 11.57 14.88
CA SER A 18 8.03 10.55 15.69
C SER A 18 6.57 10.92 15.95
N GLU A 19 5.80 9.97 16.47
CA GLU A 19 4.38 10.13 16.76
C GLU A 19 4.08 11.33 17.68
N ARG A 20 4.90 11.51 18.73
CA ARG A 20 4.77 12.67 19.64
C ARG A 20 4.91 14.00 18.90
N ASP A 21 5.81 14.07 17.92
CA ASP A 21 6.03 15.30 17.16
C ASP A 21 4.83 15.59 16.28
N PHE A 22 4.19 14.56 15.71
CA PHE A 22 2.96 14.73 14.93
C PHE A 22 1.78 15.15 15.80
N SER A 23 1.65 14.64 17.03
CA SER A 23 0.63 15.13 17.98
C SER A 23 0.75 16.64 18.20
N GLU A 24 1.95 17.14 18.49
CA GLU A 24 2.18 18.57 18.69
C GLU A 24 1.92 19.39 17.41
N LEU A 25 2.22 18.85 16.23
CA LEU A 25 1.91 19.50 14.95
C LEU A 25 0.40 19.53 14.66
N ILE A 26 -0.35 18.50 15.05
CA ILE A 26 -1.81 18.47 14.94
C ILE A 26 -2.43 19.50 15.89
N ASP A 27 -1.99 19.54 17.15
CA ASP A 27 -2.48 20.48 18.16
C ASP A 27 -2.32 21.94 17.73
N HIS A 28 -1.27 22.24 16.95
CA HIS A 28 -1.00 23.56 16.40
C HIS A 28 -1.49 23.76 14.95
N TYR A 29 -2.23 22.81 14.38
CA TYR A 29 -2.77 22.88 13.02
C TYR A 29 -1.71 23.13 11.93
N GLU A 30 -0.56 22.45 12.04
CA GLU A 30 0.63 22.69 11.20
C GLU A 30 0.61 21.86 9.90
N VAL A 31 -0.44 22.04 9.09
CA VAL A 31 -0.73 21.24 7.88
C VAL A 31 0.46 21.16 6.93
N GLN A 32 1.05 22.31 6.58
CA GLN A 32 2.17 22.39 5.63
C GLN A 32 3.41 21.60 6.09
N LYS A 33 3.66 21.54 7.41
CA LYS A 33 4.79 20.78 7.96
C LYS A 33 4.54 19.28 7.84
N ILE A 34 3.29 18.86 8.05
CA ILE A 34 2.87 17.47 7.94
C ILE A 34 2.89 17.02 6.46
N GLU A 35 2.40 17.85 5.53
CA GLU A 35 2.52 17.61 4.08
C GLU A 35 3.97 17.47 3.63
N TYR A 36 4.87 18.32 4.16
CA TYR A 36 6.29 18.21 3.90
C TYR A 36 6.86 16.88 4.41
N ALA A 37 6.45 16.44 5.61
CA ALA A 37 6.84 15.17 6.18
C ALA A 37 6.32 13.97 5.37
N LEU A 38 5.09 14.06 4.85
CA LEU A 38 4.53 13.05 3.94
C LEU A 38 5.36 12.92 2.66
N LYS A 39 5.96 14.00 2.16
CA LYS A 39 6.77 13.98 0.93
C LYS A 39 8.22 13.55 1.15
N LYS A 40 8.83 13.94 2.28
CA LYS A 40 10.28 13.81 2.52
C LYS A 40 10.68 12.83 3.61
N GLY A 41 9.71 12.33 4.37
CA GLY A 41 9.94 11.36 5.44
C GLY A 41 10.42 10.01 4.94
N ASN A 42 11.01 9.24 5.85
CA ASN A 42 11.14 7.80 5.67
C ASN A 42 9.75 7.13 5.72
N TYR A 43 9.67 5.83 5.45
CA TYR A 43 8.39 5.13 5.38
C TYR A 43 7.56 5.23 6.68
N ARG A 44 8.19 5.31 7.86
CA ARG A 44 7.49 5.47 9.14
C ARG A 44 6.92 6.87 9.27
N THR A 45 7.74 7.89 9.01
CA THR A 45 7.34 9.29 9.07
C THR A 45 6.27 9.63 8.04
N ARG A 46 6.35 9.09 6.81
CA ARG A 46 5.30 9.30 5.79
C ARG A 46 3.97 8.67 6.21
N ARG A 47 4.00 7.46 6.78
CA ARG A 47 2.79 6.82 7.31
C ARG A 47 2.16 7.66 8.42
N LEU A 48 2.96 8.11 9.38
CA LEU A 48 2.48 8.97 10.48
C LEU A 48 1.95 10.30 9.96
N ALA A 49 2.59 10.90 8.96
CA ALA A 49 2.12 12.13 8.34
C ALA A 49 0.75 11.95 7.68
N ALA A 50 0.54 10.86 6.93
CA ALA A 50 -0.77 10.57 6.33
C ALA A 50 -1.87 10.41 7.40
N GLN A 51 -1.58 9.70 8.50
CA GLN A 51 -2.51 9.57 9.64
C GLN A 51 -2.77 10.90 10.34
N ALA A 52 -1.76 11.77 10.44
CA ALA A 52 -1.95 13.08 11.02
C ALA A 52 -2.85 13.98 10.15
N LEU A 53 -2.73 13.90 8.82
CA LEU A 53 -3.61 14.62 7.90
C LEU A 53 -5.06 14.10 7.94
N GLU A 54 -5.26 12.79 8.13
CA GLU A 54 -6.59 12.19 8.38
C GLU A 54 -7.25 12.82 9.61
N LEU A 55 -6.50 12.95 10.72
CA LEU A 55 -7.01 13.54 11.96
C LEU A 55 -7.32 15.03 11.84
N ILE A 56 -6.55 15.76 11.04
CA ILE A 56 -6.79 17.20 10.80
C ILE A 56 -8.01 17.41 9.91
N GLY A 57 -8.21 16.56 8.91
CA GLY A 57 -9.37 16.65 8.02
C GLY A 57 -9.32 17.82 7.03
N ASP A 58 -8.16 18.45 6.80
CA ASP A 58 -8.03 19.60 5.89
C ASP A 58 -8.02 19.14 4.43
N GLU A 59 -9.02 19.56 3.66
CA GLU A 59 -9.16 19.30 2.22
C GLU A 59 -7.97 19.81 1.41
N SER A 60 -7.24 20.83 1.89
CA SER A 60 -6.03 21.35 1.23
C SER A 60 -4.95 20.28 1.03
N SER A 61 -4.97 19.23 1.85
CA SER A 61 -4.03 18.11 1.82
C SER A 61 -4.36 17.03 0.78
N VAL A 62 -5.53 17.07 0.15
CA VAL A 62 -5.99 16.06 -0.84
C VAL A 62 -4.96 15.83 -1.97
N PRO A 63 -4.35 16.86 -2.61
CA PRO A 63 -3.35 16.64 -3.66
C PRO A 63 -2.10 15.89 -3.16
N TYR A 64 -1.70 16.10 -1.91
CA TYR A 64 -0.55 15.44 -1.31
C TYR A 64 -0.86 13.99 -0.97
N LEU A 65 -2.07 13.71 -0.45
CA LEU A 65 -2.53 12.37 -0.16
C LEU A 65 -2.76 11.54 -1.43
N LEU A 66 -3.32 12.13 -2.49
CA LEU A 66 -3.46 11.48 -3.81
C LEU A 66 -2.10 11.05 -4.37
N LYS A 67 -1.05 11.84 -4.13
CA LYS A 67 0.31 11.45 -4.49
C LYS A 67 0.84 10.31 -3.63
N ALA A 68 0.60 10.36 -2.31
CA ALA A 68 1.04 9.36 -1.35
C ALA A 68 0.32 8.01 -1.48
N MET A 69 -0.89 7.98 -2.04
CA MET A 69 -1.61 6.75 -2.40
C MET A 69 -0.83 5.84 -3.37
N ASN A 70 0.13 6.40 -4.11
CA ASN A 70 1.06 5.69 -4.98
C ASN A 70 2.43 5.42 -4.33
N ASP A 71 2.56 5.54 -3.00
CA ASP A 71 3.80 5.23 -2.31
C ASP A 71 4.19 3.75 -2.52
N LYS A 72 5.49 3.51 -2.63
CA LYS A 72 6.06 2.16 -2.81
C LYS A 72 5.82 1.26 -1.59
N VAL A 73 5.66 1.85 -0.41
CA VAL A 73 5.40 1.14 0.83
C VAL A 73 3.90 1.03 1.05
N GLN A 74 3.38 -0.19 1.00
CA GLN A 74 1.95 -0.48 1.10
C GLN A 74 1.28 0.16 2.33
N ASN A 75 1.96 0.18 3.47
CA ASN A 75 1.42 0.79 4.70
C ASN A 75 1.27 2.31 4.58
N VAL A 76 2.13 2.99 3.82
CA VAL A 76 2.01 4.43 3.57
C VAL A 76 0.87 4.69 2.58
N SER A 77 0.78 3.91 1.50
CA SER A 77 -0.30 4.07 0.53
C SER A 77 -1.68 3.83 1.13
N ILE A 78 -1.81 2.85 2.04
CA ILE A 78 -3.07 2.59 2.74
C ILE A 78 -3.42 3.73 3.70
N ALA A 79 -2.44 4.23 4.47
CA ALA A 79 -2.69 5.37 5.34
C ALA A 79 -3.16 6.60 4.54
N ALA A 80 -2.57 6.85 3.37
CA ALA A 80 -3.01 7.92 2.49
C ALA A 80 -4.43 7.71 1.92
N LEU A 81 -4.78 6.46 1.57
CA LEU A 81 -6.13 6.11 1.11
C LEU A 81 -7.18 6.32 2.20
N ASN A 82 -6.91 5.87 3.42
CA ASN A 82 -7.80 6.05 4.56
C ASN A 82 -8.02 7.54 4.84
N ALA A 83 -6.94 8.34 4.81
CA ALA A 83 -7.02 9.78 4.97
C ALA A 83 -7.91 10.45 3.89
N LEU A 84 -7.77 10.04 2.62
CA LEU A 84 -8.60 10.54 1.53
C LEU A 84 -10.08 10.18 1.68
N GLU A 85 -10.38 8.97 2.16
CA GLU A 85 -11.75 8.53 2.43
C GLU A 85 -12.37 9.33 3.59
N ALA A 86 -11.59 9.58 4.65
CA ALA A 86 -12.04 10.33 5.83
C ALA A 86 -12.29 11.82 5.56
N ILE A 87 -11.48 12.46 4.72
CA ILE A 87 -11.64 13.87 4.33
C ILE A 87 -12.93 14.08 3.50
N ASN A 88 -13.63 13.00 3.12
CA ASN A 88 -14.95 13.00 2.48
C ASN A 88 -15.02 13.94 1.27
N VAL A 89 -14.10 13.73 0.32
CA VAL A 89 -14.09 14.48 -0.93
C VAL A 89 -15.41 14.20 -1.69
N ASN A 90 -16.28 15.20 -1.80
CA ASN A 90 -17.57 15.13 -2.52
C ASN A 90 -17.42 14.98 -4.05
N ASP A 91 -16.23 14.67 -4.53
CA ASP A 91 -15.92 14.49 -5.94
C ASP A 91 -16.02 13.01 -6.34
N GLU A 92 -16.99 12.71 -7.22
CA GLU A 92 -17.23 11.38 -7.76
C GLU A 92 -15.98 10.78 -8.43
N LEU A 93 -15.19 11.62 -9.12
CA LEU A 93 -13.95 11.17 -9.77
C LEU A 93 -12.95 10.68 -8.73
N THR A 94 -12.72 11.48 -7.68
CA THR A 94 -11.82 11.13 -6.58
C THR A 94 -12.25 9.85 -5.87
N LEU A 95 -13.56 9.67 -5.61
CA LEU A 95 -14.09 8.44 -5.02
C LEU A 95 -13.86 7.22 -5.91
N SER A 96 -14.04 7.34 -7.23
CA SER A 96 -13.80 6.25 -8.18
C SER A 96 -12.33 5.81 -8.19
N ILE A 97 -11.41 6.77 -8.07
CA ILE A 97 -9.96 6.55 -8.03
C ILE A 97 -9.59 5.82 -6.73
N ILE A 98 -10.09 6.29 -5.59
CA ILE A 98 -9.86 5.69 -4.27
C ILE A 98 -10.34 4.24 -4.25
N LYS A 99 -11.58 3.98 -4.69
CA LYS A 99 -12.15 2.61 -4.75
C LYS A 99 -11.32 1.66 -5.60
N LYS A 100 -11.00 2.06 -6.84
CA LYS A 100 -10.16 1.25 -7.74
C LYS A 100 -8.81 0.92 -7.12
N ARG A 101 -8.22 1.88 -6.39
CA ARG A 101 -6.94 1.67 -5.73
C ARG A 101 -7.06 0.71 -4.54
N PHE A 102 -8.10 0.84 -3.71
CA PHE A 102 -8.36 -0.10 -2.62
C PHE A 102 -8.54 -1.54 -3.13
N ASP A 103 -9.29 -1.71 -4.22
CA ASP A 103 -9.48 -3.02 -4.85
C ASP A 103 -8.16 -3.65 -5.29
N TRP A 104 -7.31 -2.87 -5.97
CA TRP A 104 -5.97 -3.32 -6.35
C TRP A 104 -5.11 -3.74 -5.15
N VAL A 105 -5.17 -2.99 -4.04
CA VAL A 105 -4.42 -3.32 -2.81
C VAL A 105 -4.93 -4.63 -2.21
N ARG A 106 -6.24 -4.86 -2.22
CA ARG A 106 -6.88 -6.10 -1.75
C ARG A 106 -6.47 -7.30 -2.60
N GLU A 107 -6.53 -7.18 -3.93
CA GLU A 107 -6.10 -8.25 -4.85
C GLU A 107 -4.64 -8.67 -4.63
N LEU A 108 -3.74 -7.71 -4.39
CA LEU A 108 -2.34 -8.01 -4.10
C LEU A 108 -2.17 -8.79 -2.80
N ARG A 109 -2.95 -8.48 -1.76
CA ARG A 109 -2.93 -9.23 -0.49
C ARG A 109 -3.40 -10.65 -0.70
N GLU A 110 -4.53 -10.83 -1.38
CA GLU A 110 -5.08 -12.16 -1.67
C GLU A 110 -4.11 -13.01 -2.50
N LYS A 111 -3.45 -12.42 -3.51
CA LYS A 111 -2.42 -13.11 -4.29
C LYS A 111 -1.24 -13.55 -3.42
N LYS A 112 -0.80 -12.68 -2.50
CA LYS A 112 0.30 -12.99 -1.57
C LYS A 112 -0.09 -14.09 -0.60
N GLU A 113 -1.31 -14.06 -0.06
CA GLU A 113 -1.83 -15.09 0.84
C GLU A 113 -1.94 -16.45 0.14
N LYS A 114 -2.46 -16.49 -1.10
CA LYS A 114 -2.49 -17.70 -1.93
C LYS A 114 -1.08 -18.25 -2.20
N PHE A 115 -0.12 -17.36 -2.45
CA PHE A 115 1.29 -17.75 -2.64
C PHE A 115 1.89 -18.36 -1.37
N GLU A 116 1.73 -17.71 -0.21
CA GLU A 116 2.22 -18.26 1.06
C GLU A 116 1.52 -19.58 1.43
N ALA A 117 0.22 -19.71 1.18
CA ALA A 117 -0.52 -20.96 1.40
C ALA A 117 -0.04 -22.11 0.49
N SER A 118 0.38 -21.81 -0.75
CA SER A 118 0.85 -22.80 -1.73
C SER A 118 2.35 -23.11 -1.63
N LYS A 119 3.13 -22.34 -0.87
CA LYS A 119 4.58 -22.47 -0.73
C LYS A 119 5.05 -23.82 -0.17
N GLY A 120 4.19 -24.51 0.60
CA GLY A 120 4.43 -25.86 1.11
C GLY A 120 3.86 -26.98 0.24
N GLN A 121 3.16 -26.64 -0.83
CA GLN A 121 2.46 -27.61 -1.67
C GLN A 121 3.43 -28.19 -2.71
N LYS A 122 3.71 -29.49 -2.61
CA LYS A 122 4.51 -30.20 -3.63
C LYS A 122 3.67 -30.40 -4.88
N PHE A 123 3.95 -29.66 -5.94
CA PHE A 123 3.37 -29.90 -7.25
C PHE A 123 4.14 -31.03 -7.95
N ASN A 124 3.42 -32.04 -8.46
CA ASN A 124 4.01 -33.02 -9.37
C ASN A 124 4.30 -32.33 -10.72
N ILE A 125 5.52 -31.83 -10.87
CA ILE A 125 5.98 -31.24 -12.14
C ILE A 125 6.38 -32.39 -13.06
N TYR A 126 5.51 -32.76 -13.99
CA TYR A 126 5.83 -33.76 -15.00
C TYR A 126 6.81 -33.18 -16.01
N LYS A 127 8.02 -33.76 -16.05
CA LYS A 127 9.03 -33.45 -17.07
C LYS A 127 8.67 -34.22 -18.34
N TRP A 128 8.22 -33.51 -19.38
CA TRP A 128 7.93 -34.12 -20.68
C TRP A 128 9.25 -34.45 -21.40
N GLU A 129 9.60 -35.72 -21.46
CA GLU A 129 10.62 -36.21 -22.38
C GLU A 129 10.08 -36.12 -23.82
N ARG A 130 10.96 -35.82 -24.79
CA ARG A 130 10.59 -35.77 -26.22
C ARG A 130 9.85 -37.05 -26.59
N THR A 131 8.74 -36.88 -27.30
CA THR A 131 7.69 -37.88 -27.48
C THR A 131 8.22 -39.21 -28.02
N THR A 132 8.28 -40.21 -27.16
CA THR A 132 8.32 -41.62 -27.57
C THR A 132 6.90 -42.16 -27.72
N LYS A 133 6.72 -43.18 -28.57
CA LYS A 133 5.40 -43.79 -28.86
C LYS A 133 4.64 -44.22 -27.58
N LYS A 134 5.38 -44.68 -26.57
CA LYS A 134 4.88 -45.07 -25.24
C LYS A 134 4.26 -43.90 -24.46
N ASN A 135 4.83 -42.69 -24.57
CA ASN A 135 4.26 -41.49 -23.94
C ASN A 135 2.94 -41.06 -24.58
N PHE A 136 2.83 -41.18 -25.90
CA PHE A 136 1.61 -40.85 -26.64
C PHE A 136 0.44 -41.77 -26.22
N GLU A 137 0.66 -43.08 -26.15
CA GLU A 137 -0.37 -44.03 -25.71
C GLU A 137 -0.81 -43.80 -24.26
N MET A 138 0.14 -43.51 -23.36
CA MET A 138 -0.17 -43.23 -21.96
C MET A 138 -1.03 -41.96 -21.79
N VAL A 139 -0.76 -40.90 -22.56
CA VAL A 139 -1.57 -39.67 -22.57
C VAL A 139 -2.96 -39.94 -23.17
N LYS A 140 -3.03 -40.70 -24.27
CA LYS A 140 -4.30 -41.10 -24.90
C LYS A 140 -5.21 -41.89 -23.95
N GLU A 141 -4.65 -42.81 -23.17
CA GLU A 141 -5.38 -43.56 -22.14
C GLU A 141 -5.86 -42.68 -20.97
N ARG A 142 -5.09 -41.67 -20.58
CA ARG A 142 -5.51 -40.73 -19.53
C ARG A 142 -6.64 -39.80 -19.97
N LEU A 143 -6.66 -39.39 -21.24
CA LEU A 143 -7.73 -38.56 -21.82
C LEU A 143 -9.05 -39.31 -22.01
N LYS A 144 -9.02 -40.66 -22.07
CA LYS A 144 -10.23 -41.49 -22.10
C LYS A 144 -10.94 -41.59 -20.74
N ARG A 145 -10.24 -41.32 -19.64
CA ARG A 145 -10.86 -41.30 -18.31
C ARG A 145 -11.63 -40.00 -18.17
N SER A 146 -12.95 -40.08 -17.91
CA SER A 146 -13.74 -38.86 -17.69
C SER A 146 -13.16 -38.10 -16.50
N ILE A 147 -12.92 -36.81 -16.68
CA ILE A 147 -12.50 -35.92 -15.61
C ILE A 147 -13.65 -35.91 -14.61
N ARG A 148 -13.40 -36.39 -13.39
CA ARG A 148 -14.38 -36.48 -12.31
C ARG A 148 -14.36 -35.21 -11.49
#